data_AF-K0X4N1-F1
#
_entry.id   AF-K0X4N1-F1
#
_cell.length_a   1.000
_cell.length_b   1.000
_cell.length_c   1.000
_cell.angle_alpha   90.00
_cell.angle_beta   90.00
_cell.angle_gamma   90.00
#
_symmetry.space_group_name_H-M   'P 1'
#
loop_
_entity.id
_entity.type
_entity.pdbx_description
1 polymer ?
#
loop_
_entity_poly.entity_id
_entity_poly.type
_entity_poly.pdbx_seq_one_letter_code
_entity_poly.pdbx_strand_id
1 'polypeptide(L)'
;MKKRRTREVLLMVLFFCLTNIAFGQIQTKTDTILCHNKNLIIEYPAIHKINVVNYEEGYFKIINCVLDSAAIIIHCGSMINLPLTDLSDKIICSEFVLGKDVRSIRGYYMTDNGKKYFREDNYFKYGIAIVYEHVGETKLKSYEHFFNDIKIQ
;
A
#
# COMPACT_ATOMS: atom_id res chain seq x y z
N MET A 1 -28.46 -45.00 2.84
CA MET A 1 -28.87 -43.63 2.45
C MET A 1 -28.30 -42.50 3.33
N LYS A 2 -28.20 -42.64 4.67
CA LYS A 2 -27.70 -41.58 5.58
C LYS A 2 -26.29 -41.04 5.24
N LYS A 3 -25.33 -41.93 4.95
CA LYS A 3 -23.91 -41.60 4.67
C LYS A 3 -23.68 -40.76 3.40
N ARG A 4 -24.62 -40.80 2.43
CA ARG A 4 -24.52 -40.06 1.15
C ARG A 4 -24.93 -38.59 1.33
N ARG A 5 -26.01 -38.33 2.07
CA ARG A 5 -26.44 -36.97 2.44
C ARG A 5 -25.39 -36.23 3.26
N THR A 6 -24.72 -36.89 4.21
CA THR A 6 -23.67 -36.24 5.00
C THR A 6 -22.47 -35.81 4.15
N ARG A 7 -22.13 -36.58 3.11
CA ARG A 7 -21.06 -36.27 2.16
C ARG A 7 -21.40 -35.07 1.28
N GLU A 8 -22.64 -35.01 0.79
CA GLU A 8 -23.13 -33.89 -0.04
C GLU A 8 -23.20 -32.57 0.76
N VAL A 9 -23.65 -32.63 2.03
CA VAL A 9 -23.64 -31.46 2.92
C VAL A 9 -22.22 -31.01 3.23
N LEU A 10 -21.29 -31.94 3.48
CA LEU A 10 -19.88 -31.62 3.71
C LEU A 10 -19.24 -30.95 2.48
N LEU A 11 -19.56 -31.44 1.28
CA LEU A 11 -19.13 -30.85 0.01
C LEU A 11 -19.70 -29.44 -0.20
N MET A 12 -20.98 -29.22 0.12
CA MET A 12 -21.57 -27.88 0.09
C MET A 12 -20.91 -26.91 1.06
N VAL A 13 -20.63 -27.35 2.29
CA VAL A 13 -19.93 -26.52 3.29
C VAL A 13 -18.51 -26.21 2.82
N LEU A 14 -17.78 -27.20 2.30
CA LEU A 14 -16.43 -26.99 1.77
C LEU A 14 -16.45 -26.00 0.59
N PHE A 15 -17.40 -26.15 -0.32
CA PHE A 15 -17.59 -25.24 -1.46
C PHE A 15 -17.90 -23.82 -0.98
N PHE A 16 -18.79 -23.67 0.00
CA PHE A 16 -19.13 -22.36 0.58
C PHE A 16 -17.95 -21.72 1.31
N CYS A 17 -17.13 -22.50 2.03
CA CYS A 17 -15.91 -21.98 2.63
C CYS A 17 -14.89 -21.54 1.57
N LEU A 18 -14.72 -22.30 0.50
CA LEU A 18 -13.79 -21.97 -0.60
C LEU A 18 -14.23 -20.73 -1.38
N THR A 19 -15.52 -20.55 -1.64
CA THR A 19 -16.02 -19.35 -2.32
C THR A 19 -15.85 -18.09 -1.47
N ASN A 20 -16.10 -18.15 -0.16
CA ASN A 20 -15.87 -17.00 0.72
C ASN A 20 -14.39 -16.61 0.82
N ILE A 21 -13.45 -17.56 0.74
CA ILE A 21 -12.02 -17.26 0.67
C ILE A 21 -11.67 -16.53 -0.64
N ALA A 22 -12.28 -16.95 -1.77
CA ALA A 22 -12.08 -16.30 -3.06
C ALA A 22 -12.69 -14.89 -3.14
N PHE A 23 -13.90 -14.69 -2.58
CA PHE A 23 -14.56 -13.38 -2.53
C PHE A 23 -13.98 -12.43 -1.47
N GLY A 24 -13.30 -12.95 -0.45
CA GLY A 24 -12.61 -12.17 0.57
C GLY A 24 -11.26 -11.59 0.12
N GLN A 25 -10.82 -11.87 -1.12
CA GLN A 25 -9.64 -11.24 -1.69
C GLN A 25 -9.94 -9.77 -1.97
N ILE A 26 -9.08 -8.88 -1.46
CA ILE A 26 -9.13 -7.45 -1.80
C ILE A 26 -9.05 -7.36 -3.32
N GLN A 27 -10.06 -6.78 -3.96
CA GLN A 27 -9.97 -6.45 -5.37
C GLN A 27 -8.88 -5.38 -5.53
N THR A 28 -7.88 -5.67 -6.35
CA THR A 28 -6.74 -4.79 -6.60
C THR A 28 -6.71 -4.31 -8.04
N LYS A 29 -5.97 -3.23 -8.26
CA LYS A 29 -5.66 -2.65 -9.56
C LYS A 29 -4.15 -2.47 -9.64
N THR A 30 -3.54 -2.91 -10.73
CA THR A 30 -2.18 -2.53 -11.11
C THR A 30 -2.25 -1.26 -11.97
N ASP A 31 -1.45 -0.25 -11.62
CA ASP A 31 -1.30 1.00 -12.38
C ASP A 31 0.17 1.19 -12.80
N THR A 32 0.34 1.85 -13.94
CA THR A 32 1.67 2.27 -14.43
C THR A 32 1.70 3.78 -14.44
N ILE A 33 2.59 4.36 -13.63
CA ILE A 33 2.65 5.78 -13.35
C ILE A 33 3.96 6.33 -13.91
N LEU A 34 3.86 7.28 -14.83
CA LEU A 34 5.03 7.92 -15.43
C LEU A 34 5.63 8.93 -14.45
N CYS A 35 6.83 8.62 -13.96
CA CYS A 35 7.60 9.42 -13.05
C CYS A 35 8.85 9.93 -13.77
N HIS A 36 8.83 11.16 -14.27
CA HIS A 36 9.82 11.69 -15.23
C HIS A 36 9.98 10.76 -16.46
N ASN A 37 11.11 10.04 -16.55
CA ASN A 37 11.43 9.08 -17.60
C ASN A 37 11.38 7.62 -17.13
N LYS A 38 10.78 7.38 -15.96
CA LYS A 38 10.63 6.06 -15.35
C LYS A 38 9.18 5.65 -15.24
N ASN A 39 8.93 4.37 -15.46
CA ASN A 39 7.62 3.77 -15.21
C ASN A 39 7.63 3.15 -13.81
N LEU A 40 6.80 3.70 -12.93
CA LEU A 40 6.48 3.12 -11.64
C LEU A 40 5.27 2.19 -11.81
N ILE A 41 5.46 0.90 -11.58
CA ILE A 41 4.38 -0.09 -11.60
C ILE A 41 4.04 -0.45 -10.16
N ILE A 42 2.78 -0.24 -9.77
CA ILE A 42 2.29 -0.45 -8.40
C ILE A 42 0.90 -1.08 -8.42
N GLU A 43 0.66 -1.99 -7.49
CA GLU A 43 -0.65 -2.57 -7.21
C GLU A 43 -1.26 -1.92 -5.96
N TYR A 44 -2.57 -1.66 -5.96
CA TYR A 44 -3.29 -1.09 -4.83
C TYR A 44 -4.80 -1.40 -4.91
N PRO A 45 -5.61 -1.11 -3.87
CA PRO A 45 -7.05 -1.44 -3.88
C PRO A 45 -7.83 -0.84 -5.05
N ALA A 46 -8.73 -1.62 -5.65
CA ALA A 46 -9.48 -1.25 -6.83
C ALA A 46 -10.48 -0.11 -6.59
N ILE A 47 -11.07 -0.02 -5.39
CA ILE A 47 -11.98 1.08 -5.01
C ILE A 47 -11.17 2.22 -4.39
N HIS A 48 -10.83 3.20 -5.23
CA HIS A 48 -9.95 4.31 -4.87
C HIS A 48 -10.38 5.63 -5.50
N LYS A 49 -9.90 6.74 -4.91
CA LYS A 49 -9.99 8.09 -5.49
C LYS A 49 -8.60 8.67 -5.67
N ILE A 50 -8.30 9.14 -6.87
CA ILE A 50 -7.00 9.75 -7.19
C ILE A 50 -7.11 11.27 -7.11
N ASN A 51 -6.11 11.90 -6.48
CA ASN A 51 -5.86 13.32 -6.56
C ASN A 51 -4.43 13.55 -7.05
N VAL A 52 -4.21 14.53 -7.93
CA VAL A 52 -2.88 14.88 -8.42
C VAL A 52 -2.64 16.36 -8.16
N VAL A 53 -1.53 16.68 -7.49
CA VAL A 53 -1.12 18.05 -7.19
C VAL A 53 0.23 18.28 -7.83
N ASN A 54 0.31 19.24 -8.76
CA ASN A 54 1.55 19.61 -9.43
C ASN A 54 2.19 20.81 -8.74
N TYR A 55 3.52 20.88 -8.78
CA TYR A 55 4.33 22.01 -8.35
C TYR A 55 5.51 22.20 -9.32
N GLU A 56 6.37 23.19 -9.09
CA GLU A 56 7.41 23.61 -10.04
C GLU A 56 8.34 22.46 -10.46
N GLU A 57 8.78 21.63 -9.52
CA GLU A 57 9.80 20.61 -9.72
C GLU A 57 9.23 19.18 -9.68
N GLY A 58 7.91 19.01 -9.79
CA GLY A 58 7.30 17.68 -9.74
C GLY A 58 5.80 17.64 -9.46
N TYR A 59 5.33 16.48 -9.00
CA TYR A 59 3.94 16.26 -8.63
C TYR A 59 3.79 15.26 -7.48
N PHE A 60 2.63 15.30 -6.85
CA PHE A 60 2.12 14.28 -5.96
C PHE A 60 0.92 13.61 -6.59
N LYS A 61 0.91 12.28 -6.62
CA LYS A 61 -0.26 11.47 -6.93
C LYS A 61 -0.69 10.75 -5.65
N ILE A 62 -1.85 11.15 -5.14
CA ILE A 62 -2.43 10.64 -3.90
C ILE A 62 -3.58 9.69 -4.26
N ILE A 63 -3.46 8.43 -3.87
CA ILE A 63 -4.44 7.38 -4.08
C ILE A 63 -5.11 7.10 -2.73
N ASN A 64 -6.33 7.59 -2.56
CA ASN A 64 -7.12 7.36 -1.36
C ASN A 64 -7.92 6.06 -1.51
N CYS A 65 -7.62 5.06 -0.69
CA CYS A 65 -8.24 3.75 -0.70
C CYS A 65 -9.51 3.77 0.15
N VAL A 66 -10.67 3.88 -0.50
CA VAL A 66 -11.94 4.27 0.15
C VAL A 66 -12.36 3.29 1.25
N LEU A 67 -12.19 1.99 1.01
CA LEU A 67 -12.61 0.96 1.96
C LEU A 67 -11.71 0.85 3.20
N ASP A 68 -10.43 1.17 3.05
CA ASP A 68 -9.42 0.96 4.10
C ASP A 68 -9.08 2.26 4.85
N SER A 69 -9.57 3.40 4.35
CA SER A 69 -9.17 4.77 4.79
C SER A 69 -7.66 5.03 4.70
N ALA A 70 -6.93 4.18 3.97
CA ALA A 70 -5.50 4.33 3.74
C ALA A 70 -5.24 5.27 2.56
N ALA A 71 -4.09 5.92 2.58
CA ALA A 71 -3.60 6.71 1.47
C ALA A 71 -2.27 6.14 0.97
N ILE A 72 -2.10 6.10 -0.35
CA ILE A 72 -0.81 5.87 -1.00
C ILE A 72 -0.43 7.18 -1.68
N ILE A 73 0.72 7.73 -1.32
CA ILE A 73 1.23 9.00 -1.83
C ILE A 73 2.47 8.68 -2.65
N ILE A 74 2.45 9.07 -3.91
CA ILE A 74 3.59 8.98 -4.81
C ILE A 74 4.04 10.38 -5.12
N HIS A 75 5.22 10.72 -4.67
CA HIS A 75 5.92 11.94 -5.03
C HIS A 75 6.90 11.62 -6.16
N CYS A 76 6.88 12.47 -7.18
CA CYS A 76 7.84 12.45 -8.26
C CYS A 76 8.33 13.87 -8.50
N GLY A 77 9.59 14.14 -8.17
CA GLY A 77 10.13 15.50 -8.26
C GLY A 77 11.44 15.69 -7.52
N SER A 78 11.91 16.93 -7.57
CA SER A 78 13.06 17.41 -6.81
C SER A 78 12.65 18.40 -5.72
N MET A 79 13.64 18.83 -4.92
CA MET A 79 13.53 19.94 -3.95
C MET A 79 12.40 19.78 -2.93
N ILE A 80 12.33 18.60 -2.31
CA ILE A 80 11.43 18.36 -1.18
C ILE A 80 12.21 17.91 0.06
N ASN A 81 11.71 18.33 1.22
CA ASN A 81 12.22 17.82 2.49
C ASN A 81 11.74 16.38 2.67
N LEU A 82 12.71 15.47 2.77
CA LEU A 82 12.47 14.06 3.08
C LEU A 82 12.86 13.80 4.55
N PRO A 83 12.13 12.96 5.29
CA PRO A 83 10.98 12.18 4.83
C PRO A 83 9.74 13.02 4.56
N LEU A 84 8.88 12.54 3.65
CA LEU A 84 7.58 13.18 3.38
C LEU A 84 6.65 13.04 4.58
N THR A 85 6.78 11.92 5.28
CA THR A 85 6.04 11.61 6.48
C THR A 85 6.60 12.42 7.65
N ASP A 86 5.77 13.25 8.30
CA ASP A 86 6.13 13.82 9.60
C ASP A 86 6.31 12.68 10.61
N LEU A 87 7.47 12.64 11.26
CA LEU A 87 7.83 11.58 12.20
C LEU A 87 7.65 11.98 13.67
N SER A 88 7.24 13.23 13.94
CA SER A 88 7.22 13.80 15.29
C SER A 88 6.37 13.03 16.29
N ASP A 89 5.27 12.42 15.83
CA ASP A 89 4.32 11.63 16.63
C ASP A 89 4.38 10.11 16.34
N LYS A 90 5.40 9.66 15.60
CA LYS A 90 5.48 8.30 15.06
C LYS A 90 6.49 7.42 15.78
N ILE A 91 6.11 6.16 15.98
CA ILE A 91 6.98 5.11 16.52
C ILE A 91 7.59 4.35 15.35
N ILE A 92 8.91 4.43 15.20
CA ILE A 92 9.66 3.77 14.13
C ILE A 92 9.89 2.29 14.48
N CYS A 93 9.44 1.40 13.61
CA CYS A 93 9.64 -0.05 13.73
C CYS A 93 10.93 -0.49 13.06
N SER A 94 11.26 0.10 11.91
CA SER A 94 12.46 -0.22 11.16
C SER A 94 12.85 0.93 10.26
N GLU A 95 14.15 1.19 10.15
CA GLU A 95 14.73 2.07 9.16
C GLU A 95 15.85 1.32 8.44
N PHE A 96 15.87 1.43 7.12
CA PHE A 96 16.85 0.79 6.25
C PHE A 96 17.35 1.79 5.23
N VAL A 97 18.67 1.84 5.02
CA VAL A 97 19.31 2.68 4.01
C VAL A 97 20.25 1.80 3.19
N LEU A 98 20.01 1.71 1.88
CA LEU A 98 20.90 1.08 0.92
C LEU A 98 21.72 2.16 0.22
N GLY A 99 22.88 2.46 0.80
CA GLY A 99 23.83 3.43 0.25
C GLY A 99 23.19 4.80 0.05
N LYS A 100 23.37 5.36 -1.16
CA LYS A 100 22.75 6.64 -1.56
C LYS A 100 21.50 6.45 -2.43
N ASP A 101 21.02 5.22 -2.58
CA ASP A 101 20.04 4.88 -3.61
C ASP A 101 18.62 4.76 -3.04
N VAL A 102 18.46 4.06 -1.91
CA VAL A 102 17.15 3.78 -1.32
C VAL A 102 17.16 3.97 0.19
N ARG A 103 16.12 4.61 0.72
CA ARG A 103 15.80 4.61 2.16
C ARG A 103 14.37 4.12 2.37
N SER A 104 14.17 3.19 3.29
CA SER A 104 12.85 2.71 3.71
C SER A 104 12.66 2.95 5.20
N ILE A 105 11.57 3.62 5.56
CA ILE A 105 11.17 3.87 6.95
C ILE A 105 9.81 3.22 7.16
N ARG A 106 9.66 2.43 8.22
CA ARG A 106 8.38 1.82 8.61
C ARG A 106 8.07 2.15 10.05
N GLY A 107 6.81 2.37 10.36
CA GLY A 107 6.39 2.62 11.73
C GLY A 107 4.88 2.66 11.88
N TYR A 108 4.45 3.13 13.04
CA TYR A 108 3.06 3.35 13.34
C TYR A 108 2.87 4.56 14.26
N TYR A 109 1.64 5.02 14.35
CA TYR A 109 1.20 6.00 15.33
C TYR A 109 -0.15 5.57 15.91
N MET A 110 -0.51 6.14 17.06
CA MET A 110 -1.75 5.82 17.76
C MET A 110 -2.85 6.80 17.33
N THR A 111 -4.02 6.26 17.04
CA THR A 111 -5.27 7.03 16.88
C THR A 111 -6.31 6.52 17.86
N ASP A 112 -7.42 7.23 18.01
CA ASP A 112 -8.56 6.76 18.82
C ASP A 112 -9.08 5.38 18.37
N ASN A 113 -8.89 5.06 17.09
CA ASN A 113 -9.28 3.79 16.47
C ASN A 113 -8.17 2.73 16.48
N GLY A 114 -7.10 2.94 17.27
CA GLY A 114 -5.96 2.03 17.40
C GLY A 114 -4.76 2.39 16.52
N LYS A 115 -3.86 1.42 16.32
CA LYS A 115 -2.61 1.61 15.57
C LYS A 115 -2.87 1.86 14.09
N LYS A 116 -2.20 2.89 13.56
CA LYS A 116 -2.15 3.19 12.13
C LYS A 116 -0.71 3.12 11.66
N TYR A 117 -0.48 2.35 10.61
CA TYR A 117 0.84 2.04 10.09
C TYR A 117 1.16 2.91 8.88
N PHE A 118 2.46 3.15 8.71
CA PHE A 118 3.00 3.82 7.54
C PHE A 118 4.30 3.16 7.09
N ARG A 119 4.61 3.33 5.81
CA ARG A 119 5.91 3.04 5.23
C ARG A 119 6.23 4.11 4.21
N GLU A 120 7.48 4.53 4.17
CA GLU A 120 8.00 5.45 3.18
C GLU A 120 9.26 4.86 2.55
N ASP A 121 9.21 4.65 1.23
CA ASP A 121 10.33 4.23 0.40
C ASP A 121 10.77 5.39 -0.50
N ASN A 122 12.00 5.85 -0.28
CA ASN A 122 12.63 6.93 -1.02
C ASN A 122 13.64 6.33 -2.00
N TYR A 123 13.41 6.49 -3.29
CA TYR A 123 14.31 6.08 -4.37
C TYR A 123 15.05 7.31 -4.91
N PHE A 124 16.11 7.72 -4.22
CA PHE A 124 16.82 8.98 -4.44
C PHE A 124 17.32 9.14 -5.88
N LYS A 125 17.81 8.06 -6.49
CA LYS A 125 18.29 8.04 -7.89
C LYS A 125 17.23 8.50 -8.89
N TYR A 126 15.95 8.32 -8.59
CA TYR A 126 14.85 8.61 -9.49
C TYR A 126 14.04 9.85 -9.08
N GLY A 127 14.34 10.48 -7.94
CA GLY A 127 13.50 11.54 -7.38
C GLY A 127 12.07 11.05 -7.12
N ILE A 128 11.93 9.80 -6.66
CA ILE A 128 10.64 9.17 -6.38
C ILE A 128 10.59 8.82 -4.90
N ALA A 129 9.53 9.25 -4.22
CA ALA A 129 9.22 8.82 -2.87
C ALA A 129 7.79 8.25 -2.84
N ILE A 130 7.62 7.11 -2.20
CA ILE A 130 6.34 6.39 -2.17
C ILE A 130 6.01 6.10 -0.72
N VAL A 131 4.84 6.54 -0.30
CA VAL A 131 4.36 6.43 1.08
C VAL A 131 3.03 5.70 1.07
N TYR A 132 2.82 4.77 2.01
CA TYR A 132 1.46 4.47 2.46
C TYR A 132 1.30 4.98 3.89
N GLU A 133 0.09 5.41 4.23
CA GLU A 133 -0.27 5.83 5.58
C GLU A 133 -1.75 5.52 5.90
N HIS A 134 -2.11 5.68 7.18
CA HIS A 134 -3.45 5.38 7.72
C HIS A 134 -3.87 3.91 7.60
N VAL A 135 -2.93 2.99 7.34
CA VAL A 135 -3.21 1.57 7.18
C VAL A 135 -3.50 0.93 8.53
N GLY A 136 -4.65 0.26 8.66
CA GLY A 136 -4.98 -0.52 9.86
C GLY A 136 -4.24 -1.85 9.92
N GLU A 137 -4.05 -2.39 11.13
CA GLU A 137 -3.30 -3.63 11.37
C GLU A 137 -3.78 -4.83 10.52
N THR A 138 -5.10 -4.97 10.34
CA THR A 138 -5.71 -6.06 9.56
C THR A 138 -5.37 -6.02 8.07
N LYS A 139 -5.00 -4.85 7.53
CA LYS A 139 -4.66 -4.64 6.13
C LYS A 139 -3.16 -4.47 5.89
N LEU A 140 -2.37 -4.30 6.94
CA LEU A 140 -0.94 -4.04 6.87
C LEU A 140 -0.20 -5.01 5.94
N LYS A 141 -0.48 -6.31 6.06
CA LYS A 141 0.17 -7.34 5.23
C LYS A 141 -0.05 -7.12 3.73
N SER A 142 -1.24 -6.66 3.34
CA SER A 142 -1.55 -6.37 1.93
C SER A 142 -0.79 -5.15 1.43
N TYR A 143 -0.71 -4.07 2.21
CA TYR A 143 0.03 -2.87 1.83
C TYR A 143 1.55 -3.09 1.80
N GLU A 144 2.08 -3.90 2.72
CA GLU A 144 3.47 -4.36 2.65
C GLU A 144 3.74 -5.14 1.36
N HIS A 145 2.81 -6.01 0.95
CA HIS A 145 2.95 -6.75 -0.30
C HIS A 145 2.93 -5.81 -1.52
N PHE A 146 1.99 -4.86 -1.58
CA PHE A 146 1.94 -3.85 -2.63
C PHE A 146 3.26 -3.10 -2.77
N PHE A 147 3.90 -2.73 -1.66
CA PHE A 147 5.14 -1.97 -1.66
C PHE A 147 6.37 -2.82 -1.97
N ASN A 148 6.39 -4.08 -1.52
CA ASN A 148 7.48 -5.00 -1.85
C ASN A 148 7.54 -5.35 -3.34
N ASP A 149 6.40 -5.30 -4.03
CA ASP A 149 6.28 -5.69 -5.43
C ASP A 149 6.39 -4.50 -6.40
N ILE A 150 6.65 -3.29 -5.88
CA ILE A 150 6.87 -2.08 -6.69
C ILE A 150 8.04 -2.28 -7.65
N LYS A 151 7.84 -1.87 -8.90
CA LYS A 151 8.88 -1.88 -9.95
C LYS A 151 9.07 -0.48 -10.50
N ILE A 152 10.33 -0.06 -10.64
CA ILE A 152 10.73 1.18 -11.30
C ILE A 152 11.63 0.81 -12.48
N GLN A 153 11.19 1.11 -13.71
CA GLN A 153 11.86 0.75 -14.95
C GLN A 153 12.19 1.99 -15.78
#